data_AF-A0A6N7INA4-F1
#
_entry.id   AF-A0A6N7INA4-F1
#
_cell.length_a   1.000
_cell.length_b   1.000
_cell.length_c   1.000
_cell.angle_alpha   90.00
_cell.angle_beta   90.00
_cell.angle_gamma   90.00
#
_symmetry.space_group_name_H-M   'P 1'
#
loop_
_entity.id
_entity.type
_entity.pdbx_description
1 polymer ?
#
loop_
_entity_poly.entity_id
_entity_poly.type
_entity_poly.pdbx_seq_one_letter_code
_entity_poly.pdbx_strand_id
1 'polypeptide(L)'
;MNNRHICYPNTSNKPDFARGVHMRRFNFRLQPVLQLREQREEQALLAHSRARQEYLNRLEELNRTSSLLEKSFEQCCMGTLQPEEELHLLLWRELLIQDRDRRREEVHRAGQKLDECRAEALHARRDRMILQKLRERQLHAHTLMENRAEQRETDEMGLLTVLFHRE
;
A
#
# COMPACT_ATOMS: atom_id res chain seq x y z
N MET A 1 -22.74 2.95 -5.91
CA MET A 1 -23.27 4.33 -6.09
C MET A 1 -22.23 5.32 -5.58
N ASN A 2 -21.66 6.05 -6.54
CA ASN A 2 -21.03 7.38 -6.51
C ASN A 2 -19.89 7.69 -5.51
N ASN A 3 -18.68 7.47 -6.03
CA ASN A 3 -17.43 8.17 -5.74
C ASN A 3 -17.63 9.70 -5.65
N ARG A 4 -17.18 10.29 -4.53
CA ARG A 4 -16.93 11.73 -4.44
C ARG A 4 -15.56 12.01 -5.07
N HIS A 5 -15.58 12.48 -6.32
CA HIS A 5 -14.43 13.13 -6.94
C HIS A 5 -14.12 14.42 -6.19
N ILE A 6 -12.96 14.45 -5.53
CA ILE A 6 -12.37 15.68 -5.03
C ILE A 6 -11.65 16.33 -6.21
N CYS A 7 -12.30 17.30 -6.83
CA CYS A 7 -11.70 18.17 -7.84
C CYS A 7 -10.81 19.20 -7.13
N TYR A 8 -9.51 19.16 -7.39
CA TYR A 8 -8.63 20.29 -7.08
C TYR A 8 -8.91 21.44 -8.06
N PRO A 9 -9.05 22.69 -7.61
CA PRO A 9 -9.27 23.81 -8.51
C PRO A 9 -8.01 24.12 -9.30
N ASN A 10 -8.19 24.18 -10.62
CA ASN A 10 -7.22 24.62 -11.60
C ASN A 10 -7.02 26.14 -11.46
N THR A 11 -5.92 26.55 -10.82
CA THR A 11 -5.51 27.96 -10.74
C THR A 11 -4.69 28.33 -11.97
N SER A 12 -5.35 28.71 -13.05
CA SER A 12 -4.72 29.34 -14.21
C SER A 12 -5.52 30.58 -14.61
N ASN A 13 -5.17 31.74 -14.03
CA ASN A 13 -5.12 33.05 -14.70
C ASN A 13 -4.98 34.18 -13.68
N LYS A 14 -3.79 34.77 -13.62
CA LYS A 14 -3.60 36.20 -13.32
C LYS A 14 -2.55 36.76 -14.28
N PRO A 15 -2.74 37.98 -14.79
CA PRO A 15 -1.93 38.54 -15.86
C PRO A 15 -0.57 39.04 -15.37
N ASP A 16 0.37 39.02 -16.30
CA ASP A 16 1.77 39.40 -16.19
C ASP A 16 1.98 40.83 -15.68
N PHE A 17 2.63 40.99 -14.54
CA PHE A 17 3.37 42.21 -14.18
C PHE A 17 4.39 41.93 -13.07
N ALA A 18 5.50 41.28 -13.44
CA ALA A 18 6.80 41.40 -12.77
C ALA A 18 7.83 40.69 -13.66
N ARG A 19 8.92 41.38 -14.03
CA ARG A 19 10.12 40.74 -14.59
C ARG A 19 10.73 39.88 -13.48
N GLY A 20 10.22 38.68 -13.29
CA GLY A 20 10.77 37.68 -12.40
C GLY A 20 11.67 36.77 -13.21
N VAL A 21 12.90 36.56 -12.72
CA VAL A 21 13.83 35.53 -13.16
C VAL A 21 13.04 34.24 -13.41
N HIS A 22 12.96 33.79 -14.66
CA HIS A 22 12.24 32.57 -15.00
C HIS A 22 13.07 31.37 -14.51
N MET A 23 12.91 31.02 -13.22
CA MET A 23 13.41 29.77 -12.68
C MET A 23 13.01 28.63 -13.60
N ARG A 24 14.00 27.90 -14.11
CA ARG A 24 13.75 26.77 -15.02
C ARG A 24 12.96 25.72 -14.26
N ARG A 25 11.86 25.23 -14.85
CA ARG A 25 11.05 24.19 -14.20
C ARG A 25 11.82 22.89 -14.17
N PHE A 26 11.93 22.27 -12.98
CA PHE A 26 12.54 20.95 -12.84
C PHE A 26 11.72 19.88 -13.58
N ASN A 27 12.37 19.12 -14.46
CA ASN A 27 11.76 18.02 -15.20
C ASN A 27 12.45 16.69 -14.86
N PHE A 28 11.71 15.79 -14.20
CA PHE A 28 12.17 14.45 -13.90
C PHE A 28 11.80 13.49 -15.04
N ARG A 29 12.78 13.09 -15.85
CA ARG A 29 12.55 12.21 -17.01
C ARG A 29 11.88 10.87 -16.68
N LEU A 30 12.09 10.37 -15.46
CA LEU A 30 11.52 9.10 -14.99
C LEU A 30 10.19 9.29 -14.22
N GLN A 31 9.56 10.47 -14.29
CA GLN A 31 8.27 10.73 -13.65
C GLN A 31 7.18 9.73 -14.06
N PRO A 32 7.04 9.34 -15.35
CA PRO A 32 6.04 8.33 -15.74
C PRO A 32 6.33 6.95 -15.12
N VAL A 33 7.61 6.59 -14.98
CA VAL A 33 8.01 5.32 -14.36
C VAL A 33 7.74 5.34 -12.87
N LEU A 34 7.97 6.47 -12.19
CA LEU A 34 7.64 6.64 -10.77
C LEU A 34 6.14 6.47 -10.53
N GLN A 35 5.29 7.10 -11.35
CA GLN A 35 3.83 6.95 -11.27
C GLN A 35 3.37 5.51 -11.49
N LEU A 36 3.97 4.81 -12.47
CA LEU A 36 3.67 3.40 -12.68
C LEU A 36 4.05 2.54 -11.45
N ARG A 37 5.17 2.84 -10.78
CA ARG A 37 5.59 2.13 -9.56
C ARG A 37 4.70 2.44 -8.36
N GLU A 38 4.21 3.68 -8.25
CA GLU A 38 3.21 4.06 -7.25
C GLU A 38 1.92 3.25 -7.43
N GLN A 39 1.41 3.15 -8.66
CA GLN A 39 0.22 2.36 -8.96
C GLN A 39 0.42 0.86 -8.66
N ARG A 40 1.61 0.31 -8.96
CA ARG A 40 1.94 -1.08 -8.64
C ARG A 40 1.99 -1.34 -7.15
N GLU A 41 2.55 -0.42 -6.37
CA GLU A 41 2.53 -0.53 -4.90
C GLU A 41 1.11 -0.48 -4.35
N GLU A 42 0.28 0.43 -4.86
CA GLU A 42 -1.13 0.52 -4.47
C GLU A 42 -1.88 -0.78 -4.79
N GLN A 43 -1.69 -1.34 -5.98
CA GLN A 43 -2.28 -2.63 -6.37
C GLN A 43 -1.81 -3.77 -5.46
N ALA A 44 -0.53 -3.84 -5.14
CA ALA A 44 0.02 -4.86 -4.24
C ALA A 44 -0.51 -4.73 -2.81
N LEU A 45 -0.70 -3.49 -2.32
CA LEU A 45 -1.33 -3.24 -1.01
C LEU A 45 -2.79 -3.67 -0.98
N LEU A 46 -3.55 -3.39 -2.06
CA LEU A 46 -4.93 -3.85 -2.19
C LEU A 46 -5.01 -5.37 -2.25
N ALA A 47 -4.11 -6.03 -2.99
CA ALA A 47 -4.02 -7.49 -3.05
C ALA A 47 -3.73 -8.09 -1.68
N HIS A 48 -2.75 -7.55 -0.95
CA HIS A 48 -2.43 -7.97 0.41
C HIS A 48 -3.61 -7.78 1.38
N SER A 49 -4.35 -6.67 1.28
CA SER A 49 -5.54 -6.44 2.09
C SER A 49 -6.62 -7.50 1.85
N ARG A 50 -6.88 -7.83 0.57
CA ARG A 50 -7.83 -8.88 0.18
C ARG A 50 -7.40 -10.25 0.68
N ALA A 51 -6.13 -10.61 0.48
CA ALA A 51 -5.58 -11.87 0.96
C ALA A 51 -5.68 -12.00 2.49
N ARG A 52 -5.46 -10.89 3.22
CA ARG A 52 -5.61 -10.85 4.67
C ARG A 52 -7.05 -11.09 5.10
N GLN A 53 -8.02 -10.45 4.44
CA GLN A 53 -9.44 -10.67 4.71
C GLN A 53 -9.83 -12.13 4.45
N GLU A 54 -9.38 -12.70 3.33
CA GLU A 54 -9.63 -14.10 3.02
C GLU A 54 -9.05 -15.03 4.09
N TYR A 55 -7.79 -14.82 4.49
CA TYR A 55 -7.15 -15.60 5.56
C TYR A 55 -7.95 -15.54 6.87
N LEU A 56 -8.38 -14.35 7.28
CA LEU A 56 -9.17 -14.19 8.51
C LEU A 56 -10.52 -14.90 8.42
N ASN A 57 -11.21 -14.81 7.28
CA ASN A 57 -12.48 -15.51 7.07
C ASN A 57 -12.30 -17.03 7.17
N ARG A 58 -11.25 -17.59 6.54
CA ARG A 58 -10.96 -19.03 6.64
C ARG A 58 -10.60 -19.45 8.06
N LEU A 59 -9.88 -18.60 8.80
CA LEU A 59 -9.52 -18.85 10.19
C LEU A 59 -10.76 -18.86 11.08
N GLU A 60 -11.69 -17.92 10.88
CA GLU A 60 -12.97 -17.91 11.58
C GLU A 60 -13.79 -19.19 11.31
N GLU A 61 -13.85 -19.63 10.06
CA GLU A 61 -14.54 -20.86 9.70
C GLU A 61 -13.91 -22.09 10.38
N LEU A 62 -12.58 -22.21 10.36
CA LEU A 62 -11.86 -23.28 11.04
C LEU A 62 -12.16 -23.30 12.55
N ASN A 63 -12.16 -22.11 13.17
CA ASN A 63 -12.48 -21.98 14.59
C ASN A 63 -13.94 -22.39 14.86
N ARG A 64 -14.89 -22.01 14.00
CA ARG A 64 -16.29 -22.44 14.12
C ARG A 64 -16.42 -23.96 14.05
N THR A 65 -15.81 -24.60 13.05
CA THR A 65 -15.84 -26.07 12.92
C THR A 65 -15.18 -26.75 14.12
N SER A 66 -14.06 -26.20 14.61
CA SER A 66 -13.38 -26.73 15.80
C SER A 66 -14.23 -26.61 17.07
N SER A 67 -14.87 -25.46 17.30
CA SER A 67 -15.78 -25.28 18.42
C SER A 67 -17.04 -26.16 18.33
N LEU A 68 -17.56 -26.44 17.13
CA LEU A 68 -18.66 -27.39 16.94
C LEU A 68 -18.23 -28.81 17.32
N LEU A 69 -17.02 -29.20 16.93
CA LEU A 69 -16.45 -30.49 17.29
C LEU A 69 -16.25 -30.62 18.80
N GLU A 70 -15.68 -29.61 19.46
CA GLU A 70 -15.50 -29.56 20.92
C GLU A 70 -16.84 -29.70 21.65
N LYS A 71 -17.85 -28.90 21.27
CA LYS A 71 -19.21 -28.98 21.83
C LYS A 71 -19.84 -30.35 21.66
N SER A 72 -19.57 -31.02 20.54
CA SER A 72 -20.06 -32.38 20.31
C SER A 72 -19.50 -33.36 21.34
N PHE A 73 -18.26 -33.18 21.80
CA PHE A 73 -17.65 -34.00 22.84
C PHE A 73 -18.23 -33.68 24.22
N GLU A 74 -18.42 -32.40 24.54
CA GLU A 74 -19.01 -31.96 25.81
C GLU A 74 -20.44 -32.49 26.02
N GLN A 75 -21.27 -32.51 24.97
CA GLN A 75 -22.65 -32.98 25.04
C GLN A 75 -22.79 -34.48 25.35
N CYS A 76 -21.80 -35.30 24.98
CA CYS A 76 -21.79 -36.73 25.29
C CYS A 76 -21.58 -37.02 26.78
N CYS A 77 -20.96 -36.11 27.53
CA CYS A 77 -20.59 -36.34 28.93
C CYS A 77 -21.78 -36.25 29.90
N MET A 78 -22.97 -35.89 29.43
CA MET A 78 -24.10 -35.46 30.28
C MET A 78 -25.29 -36.43 30.33
N GLY A 79 -25.23 -37.63 29.74
CA GLY A 79 -26.33 -38.60 29.84
C GLY A 79 -26.08 -39.96 29.16
N THR A 80 -27.00 -40.90 29.40
CA THR A 80 -27.01 -42.21 28.74
C THR A 80 -27.66 -42.08 27.37
N LEU A 81 -26.87 -42.16 26.30
CA LEU A 81 -27.35 -42.10 24.92
C LEU A 81 -27.89 -43.47 24.47
N GLN A 82 -28.88 -43.46 23.58
CA GLN A 82 -29.28 -44.68 22.88
C GLN A 82 -28.19 -45.10 21.87
N PRO A 83 -28.02 -46.40 21.57
CA PRO A 83 -26.99 -46.87 20.63
C PRO A 83 -27.05 -46.24 19.23
N GLU A 84 -28.26 -45.91 18.75
CA GLU A 84 -28.45 -45.24 17.46
C GLU A 84 -27.99 -43.77 17.48
N GLU A 85 -28.22 -43.07 18.60
CA GLU A 85 -27.76 -41.69 18.81
C GLU A 85 -26.24 -41.63 18.92
N GLU A 86 -25.63 -42.63 19.56
CA GLU A 86 -24.18 -42.77 19.65
C GLU A 86 -23.55 -42.98 18.27
N LEU A 87 -24.12 -43.84 17.43
CA LEU A 87 -23.66 -44.04 16.05
C LEU A 87 -23.77 -42.76 15.22
N HIS A 88 -24.89 -42.04 15.30
CA HIS A 88 -25.05 -40.76 14.61
C HIS A 88 -24.03 -39.71 15.05
N LEU A 89 -23.74 -39.62 16.35
CA LEU A 89 -22.73 -38.71 16.88
C LEU A 89 -21.31 -39.07 16.43
N LEU A 90 -20.98 -40.36 16.36
CA LEU A 90 -19.69 -40.81 15.83
C LEU A 90 -19.51 -40.41 14.35
N LEU A 91 -20.52 -40.66 13.51
CA LEU A 91 -20.48 -40.28 12.10
C LEU A 91 -20.40 -38.76 11.90
N TRP A 92 -21.16 -38.01 12.71
CA TRP A 92 -21.12 -36.55 12.68
C TRP A 92 -19.75 -35.99 13.08
N ARG A 93 -19.12 -36.55 14.13
CA ARG A 93 -17.77 -36.16 14.55
C ARG A 93 -16.73 -36.45 13.49
N GLU A 94 -16.80 -37.62 12.85
CA GLU A 94 -15.91 -37.99 11.75
C GLU A 94 -16.01 -36.96 10.61
N LEU A 95 -17.23 -36.58 10.23
CA LEU A 95 -17.45 -35.53 9.23
C LEU A 95 -16.86 -34.18 9.67
N LEU A 96 -17.06 -33.78 10.92
CA LEU A 96 -16.49 -32.52 11.46
C LEU A 96 -14.97 -32.54 11.51
N ILE A 97 -14.35 -33.68 11.80
CA ILE A 97 -12.89 -33.85 11.78
C ILE A 97 -12.38 -33.67 10.35
N GLN A 98 -13.01 -34.33 9.38
CA GLN A 98 -12.65 -34.21 7.96
C GLN A 98 -12.84 -32.78 7.44
N ASP A 99 -13.94 -32.11 7.79
CA ASP A 99 -14.15 -30.70 7.42
C ASP A 99 -13.12 -29.78 8.09
N ARG A 100 -12.83 -29.96 9.38
CA ARG A 100 -11.79 -29.19 10.09
C ARG A 100 -10.43 -29.34 9.41
N ASP A 101 -10.04 -30.56 9.06
CA ASP A 101 -8.74 -30.82 8.46
C ASP A 101 -8.65 -30.20 7.06
N ARG A 102 -9.72 -30.29 6.26
CA ARG A 102 -9.83 -29.55 4.99
C ARG A 102 -9.71 -28.04 5.19
N ARG A 103 -10.44 -27.46 6.16
CA ARG A 103 -10.38 -26.01 6.43
C ARG A 103 -9.00 -25.58 6.93
N ARG A 104 -8.29 -26.44 7.67
CA ARG A 104 -6.92 -26.19 8.10
C ARG A 104 -5.98 -26.07 6.90
N GLU A 105 -6.12 -26.92 5.89
CA GLU A 105 -5.36 -26.81 4.64
C GLU A 105 -5.73 -25.54 3.85
N GLU A 106 -6.99 -25.14 3.85
CA GLU A 106 -7.44 -23.89 3.22
C GLU A 106 -6.86 -22.65 3.91
N VAL A 107 -6.83 -22.64 5.26
CA VAL A 107 -6.16 -21.59 6.06
C VAL A 107 -4.67 -21.56 5.75
N HIS A 108 -4.01 -22.72 5.66
CA HIS A 108 -2.59 -22.79 5.33
C HIS A 108 -2.30 -22.19 3.95
N ARG A 109 -3.08 -22.56 2.93
CA ARG A 109 -2.97 -21.99 1.58
C ARG A 109 -3.25 -20.49 1.55
N ALA A 110 -4.26 -20.02 2.30
CA ALA A 110 -4.54 -18.59 2.41
C ALA A 110 -3.39 -17.83 3.11
N GLY A 111 -2.75 -18.45 4.10
CA GLY A 111 -1.57 -17.91 4.78
C GLY A 111 -0.37 -17.76 3.84
N GLN A 112 -0.08 -18.78 3.03
CA GLN A 112 0.97 -18.71 2.00
C GLN A 112 0.73 -17.56 1.01
N LYS A 113 -0.51 -17.43 0.50
CA LYS A 113 -0.88 -16.31 -0.39
C LYS A 113 -0.72 -14.95 0.28
N LEU A 114 -1.08 -14.84 1.56
CA LEU A 114 -0.92 -13.61 2.32
C LEU A 114 0.56 -13.21 2.42
N ASP A 115 1.44 -14.17 2.69
CA ASP A 115 2.88 -13.94 2.77
C ASP A 115 3.48 -13.57 1.41
N GLU A 116 3.03 -14.20 0.33
CA GLU A 116 3.41 -13.84 -1.04
C GLU A 116 3.00 -12.39 -1.38
N CYS A 117 1.73 -12.02 -1.15
CA CYS A 117 1.26 -10.65 -1.37
C CYS A 117 2.00 -9.63 -0.49
N ARG A 118 2.38 -10.02 0.74
CA ARG A 118 3.17 -9.18 1.64
C ARG A 118 4.56 -8.93 1.07
N ALA A 119 5.23 -9.98 0.59
CA ALA A 119 6.55 -9.87 -0.03
C ALA A 119 6.50 -8.99 -1.28
N GLU A 120 5.48 -9.14 -2.11
CA GLU A 120 5.26 -8.34 -3.30
C GLU A 120 5.03 -6.85 -2.97
N ALA A 121 4.18 -6.55 -1.98
CA ALA A 121 3.95 -5.18 -1.53
C ALA A 121 5.23 -4.51 -1.00
N LEU A 122 6.06 -5.25 -0.26
CA LEU A 122 7.36 -4.76 0.19
C LEU A 122 8.33 -4.52 -0.97
N HIS A 123 8.34 -5.40 -1.96
CA HIS A 123 9.16 -5.23 -3.16
C HIS A 123 8.74 -3.99 -3.95
N ALA A 124 7.45 -3.85 -4.24
CA ALA A 124 6.90 -2.70 -4.96
C ALA A 124 7.22 -1.37 -4.25
N ARG A 125 7.11 -1.34 -2.91
CA ARG A 125 7.49 -0.19 -2.09
C ARG A 125 8.97 0.15 -2.20
N ARG A 126 9.86 -0.85 -2.16
CA ARG A 126 11.31 -0.64 -2.33
C ARG A 126 11.61 -0.05 -3.71
N ASP A 127 10.99 -0.59 -4.75
CA ASP A 127 11.15 -0.11 -6.12
C ASP A 127 10.69 1.34 -6.28
N ARG A 128 9.57 1.73 -5.66
CA ARG A 128 9.12 3.13 -5.63
C ARG A 128 10.15 4.01 -4.91
N MET A 129 10.58 3.60 -3.72
CA MET A 129 11.51 4.38 -2.90
C MET A 129 12.84 4.66 -3.59
N ILE A 130 13.35 3.73 -4.40
CA ILE A 130 14.58 3.94 -5.17
C ILE A 130 14.42 5.12 -6.15
N LEU A 131 13.34 5.13 -6.93
CA LEU A 131 13.08 6.21 -7.88
C LEU A 131 12.75 7.53 -7.19
N GLN A 132 12.03 7.48 -6.07
CA GLN A 132 11.73 8.65 -5.27
C GLN A 132 13.01 9.31 -4.76
N LYS A 133 13.94 8.54 -4.18
CA LYS A 133 15.24 9.05 -3.73
C LYS A 133 16.07 9.61 -4.88
N LEU A 134 16.01 8.99 -6.06
CA LEU A 134 16.68 9.52 -7.25
C LEU A 134 16.10 10.88 -7.67
N ARG A 135 14.77 11.01 -7.69
CA ARG A 135 14.08 12.27 -7.98
C ARG A 135 14.46 13.36 -6.99
N GLU A 136 14.45 13.05 -5.69
CA GLU A 136 14.81 13.99 -4.62
C GLU A 136 16.25 14.50 -4.78
N ARG A 137 17.20 13.61 -5.11
CA ARG A 137 18.60 13.99 -5.38
C ARG A 137 18.72 14.91 -6.59
N GLN A 138 18.03 14.59 -7.69
CA GLN A 138 18.06 15.41 -8.91
C GLN A 138 17.40 16.77 -8.68
N LEU A 139 16.30 16.82 -7.93
CA LEU A 139 15.64 18.05 -7.55
C LEU A 139 16.57 18.92 -6.70
N HIS A 140 17.21 18.33 -5.69
CA HIS A 140 18.15 19.05 -4.84
C HIS A 140 19.33 19.63 -5.63
N ALA A 141 19.90 18.85 -6.55
CA ALA A 141 20.97 19.33 -7.43
C ALA A 141 20.50 20.48 -8.34
N HIS A 142 19.30 20.38 -8.90
CA HIS A 142 18.70 21.45 -9.71
C HIS A 142 18.50 22.73 -8.89
N THR A 143 17.93 22.64 -7.70
CA THR A 143 17.76 23.79 -6.80
C THR A 143 19.10 24.43 -6.45
N LEU A 144 20.14 23.64 -6.18
CA LEU A 144 21.48 24.16 -5.90
C LEU A 144 22.07 24.91 -7.11
N MET A 145 21.84 24.40 -8.34
CA MET A 145 22.29 25.07 -9.55
C MET A 145 21.55 26.39 -9.80
N GLU A 146 20.22 26.41 -9.68
CA GLU A 146 19.43 27.63 -9.84
C GLU A 146 19.83 28.68 -8.79
N ASN A 147 19.96 28.30 -7.51
CA ASN A 147 20.39 29.24 -6.46
C ASN A 147 21.77 29.84 -6.75
N ARG A 148 22.71 29.06 -7.31
CA ARG A 148 24.03 29.57 -7.70
C ARG A 148 23.95 30.51 -8.90
N ALA A 149 23.08 30.23 -9.87
CA ALA A 149 22.86 31.10 -11.01
C ALA A 149 22.25 32.44 -10.56
N GLU A 150 21.23 32.40 -9.70
CA GLU A 150 20.60 33.60 -9.13
C GLU A 150 21.56 34.43 -8.28
N GLN A 151 22.37 33.79 -7.44
CA GLN A 151 23.38 34.50 -6.66
C GLN A 151 24.36 35.22 -7.57
N ARG A 152 24.83 34.56 -8.64
CA ARG A 152 25.74 35.16 -9.61
C ARG A 152 25.10 36.35 -10.33
N GLU A 153 23.86 36.23 -10.79
CA GLU A 153 23.13 37.34 -11.42
C GLU A 153 22.96 38.52 -10.44
N THR A 154 22.65 38.23 -9.18
CA THR A 154 22.49 39.25 -8.13
C THR A 154 23.80 39.97 -7.85
N ASP A 155 24.91 39.23 -7.73
CA ASP A 155 26.25 39.80 -7.51
C ASP A 155 26.69 40.68 -8.69
N GLU A 156 26.45 40.23 -9.92
CA GLU A 156 26.74 40.99 -11.15
C GLU A 156 25.92 42.30 -11.20
N MET A 157 24.62 42.26 -10.87
CA MET A 157 23.79 43.47 -10.79
C MET A 157 24.21 44.41 -9.64
N GLY A 158 24.62 43.85 -8.50
CA GLY A 158 25.14 44.62 -7.37
C GLY A 158 26.40 45.39 -7.74
N LEU A 159 27.35 44.73 -8.43
CA LEU A 159 28.58 45.37 -8.91
C LEU A 159 28.28 46.52 -9.89
N LEU A 160 27.39 46.30 -10.87
CA LEU A 160 26.98 47.36 -11.80
C LEU A 160 26.39 48.56 -11.06
N THR A 161 25.50 48.32 -10.10
CA THR A 161 24.83 49.40 -9.34
C THR A 161 25.83 50.26 -8.56
N VAL A 162 26.82 49.63 -7.92
CA VAL A 162 27.89 50.32 -7.19
C VAL A 162 28.78 51.14 -8.13
N LEU A 163 29.09 50.60 -9.32
CA LEU A 163 29.87 51.32 -10.32
C LEU A 163 29.14 52.57 -10.83
N PHE A 164 27.84 52.46 -11.13
CA PHE A 164 27.03 53.60 -11.61
C PHE A 164 26.79 54.70 -10.56
N HIS A 165 26.87 54.41 -9.26
CA HIS A 165 26.71 55.42 -8.20
C HIS A 165 28.02 56.11 -7.80
N ARG A 166 29.16 55.69 -8.38
CA ARG A 166 30.49 56.26 -8.09
C ARG A 166 30.94 57.34 -9.07
N GLU A 167 30.13 57.64 -10.08
CA GLU A 167 30.25 58.80 -10.98
C GLU A 167 29.30 59.93 -10.54
#